data_AF-A0A2U0U6V0-F1
#
_entry.id   AF-A0A2U0U6V0-F1
#
_cell.length_a   1.000
_cell.length_b   1.000
_cell.length_c   1.000
_cell.angle_alpha   90.00
_cell.angle_beta   90.00
_cell.angle_gamma   90.00
#
_symmetry.space_group_name_H-M   'P 1'
#
loop_
_entity.id
_entity.type
_entity.pdbx_description
1 polymer ?
#
loop_
_entity_poly.entity_id
_entity_poly.type
_entity_poly.pdbx_seq_one_letter_code
_entity_poly.pdbx_strand_id
1 'polypeptide(L)'
;MKYHQITSEQRSQFFALLQKKKARKEIARIVGTSEATISRELERNSTPSVKYIWAKAHDMAMQRRKRTVTNVRLCDELVWKIKEYIINDQWSPRQISGYLRKKEGIKVSRQSTYNIIHNDTTGELVKHTRHKMKYRHRTKGRHLPIIDRVSIHERSKEVDRKRFGDFEMDLIVDPDQHAILTLVEKSTNMLLMQKLPFGKQAKPLAKASENCCCHTRNA
;
A
#
# COMPACT_ATOMS: atom_id res chain seq x y z
N MET A 1 32.36 -6.46 -8.09
CA MET A 1 33.28 -5.54 -7.38
C MET A 1 32.54 -4.85 -6.25
N LYS A 2 32.98 -5.00 -4.98
CA LYS A 2 32.42 -4.25 -3.85
C LYS A 2 32.89 -2.79 -3.91
N TYR A 3 31.96 -1.84 -3.87
CA TYR A 3 32.28 -0.42 -3.76
C TYR A 3 32.86 -0.12 -2.38
N HIS A 4 34.08 0.42 -2.34
CA HIS A 4 34.73 0.87 -1.11
C HIS A 4 34.78 2.39 -1.09
N GLN A 5 34.28 3.01 -0.02
CA GLN A 5 34.38 4.45 0.15
C GLN A 5 35.82 4.84 0.53
N ILE A 6 36.31 5.94 -0.03
CA ILE A 6 37.62 6.49 0.32
C ILE A 6 37.58 6.96 1.78
N THR A 7 38.56 6.55 2.59
CA THR A 7 38.67 6.92 4.00
C THR A 7 39.33 8.29 4.21
N SER A 8 39.44 8.77 5.44
CA SER A 8 40.15 10.03 5.73
C SER A 8 41.65 9.89 5.48
N GLU A 9 42.21 8.75 5.89
CA GLU A 9 43.62 8.38 5.78
C GLU A 9 44.04 8.30 4.30
N GLN A 10 43.22 7.68 3.46
CA GLN A 10 43.48 7.62 2.01
C GLN A 10 43.48 9.01 1.37
N ARG A 11 42.61 9.93 1.80
CA ARG A 11 42.62 11.33 1.33
C ARG A 11 43.89 12.06 1.75
N SER A 12 44.36 11.83 2.97
CA SER A 12 45.64 12.37 3.45
C SER A 12 46.82 11.87 2.62
N GLN A 13 46.84 10.58 2.27
CA GLN A 13 47.85 9.99 1.37
C GLN A 13 47.79 10.60 -0.04
N PHE A 14 46.59 10.77 -0.60
CA PHE A 14 46.41 11.44 -1.89
C PHE A 14 46.99 12.85 -1.87
N PHE A 15 46.70 13.62 -0.82
CA PHE A 15 47.21 14.97 -0.65
C PHE A 15 48.74 15.01 -0.62
N ALA A 16 49.38 14.18 0.19
CA ALA A 16 50.84 14.12 0.29
C ALA A 16 51.50 13.74 -1.05
N LEU A 17 50.93 12.78 -1.78
CA LEU A 17 51.47 12.32 -3.07
C LEU A 17 51.25 13.33 -4.21
N LEU A 18 50.13 14.06 -4.17
CA LEU A 18 49.85 15.14 -5.12
C LEU A 18 50.79 16.34 -4.93
N GLN A 19 51.16 16.66 -3.68
CA GLN A 19 52.18 17.68 -3.41
C GLN A 19 53.55 17.30 -3.99
N LYS A 20 53.91 16.00 -3.93
CA LYS A 20 55.11 15.44 -4.56
C LYS A 20 55.02 15.33 -6.09
N LYS A 21 53.95 15.85 -6.71
CA LYS A 21 53.70 15.83 -8.17
C LYS A 21 53.76 14.42 -8.78
N LYS A 22 53.41 13.38 -8.01
CA LYS A 22 53.35 11.99 -8.50
C LYS A 22 52.21 11.81 -9.51
N ALA A 23 52.41 10.94 -10.50
CA ALA A 23 51.38 10.64 -11.49
C ALA A 23 50.20 9.89 -10.86
N ARG A 24 48.96 10.15 -11.30
CA ARG A 24 47.74 9.54 -10.74
C ARG A 24 47.78 8.01 -10.74
N LYS A 25 48.34 7.40 -11.78
CA LYS A 25 48.57 5.96 -11.89
C LYS A 25 49.49 5.40 -10.79
N GLU A 26 50.51 6.17 -10.40
CA GLU A 26 51.43 5.80 -9.32
C GLU A 26 50.74 5.92 -7.95
N ILE A 27 49.97 6.99 -7.75
CA ILE A 27 49.15 7.19 -6.53
C ILE A 27 48.15 6.05 -6.35
N ALA A 28 47.49 5.65 -7.44
CA ALA A 28 46.55 4.52 -7.47
C ALA A 28 47.21 3.22 -6.98
N ARG A 29 48.42 2.91 -7.47
CA ARG A 29 49.20 1.74 -7.03
C ARG A 29 49.61 1.82 -5.57
N ILE A 30 50.09 2.98 -5.11
CA ILE A 30 50.58 3.16 -3.73
C ILE A 30 49.44 3.01 -2.71
N VAL A 31 48.30 3.65 -2.96
CA VAL A 31 47.16 3.68 -2.01
C VAL A 31 46.25 2.45 -2.17
N GLY A 32 46.46 1.63 -3.21
CA GLY A 32 45.65 0.45 -3.49
C GLY A 32 44.26 0.79 -4.02
N THR A 33 44.15 1.83 -4.86
CA THR A 33 42.88 2.29 -5.46
C THR A 33 42.95 2.31 -6.99
N SER A 34 41.82 2.56 -7.66
CA SER A 34 41.81 2.71 -9.12
C SER A 34 42.09 4.16 -9.53
N GLU A 35 42.72 4.36 -10.69
CA GLU A 35 42.96 5.71 -11.24
C GLU A 35 41.65 6.48 -11.45
N ALA A 36 40.58 5.78 -11.87
CA ALA A 36 39.24 6.36 -12.00
C ALA A 36 38.68 6.85 -10.65
N THR A 37 38.96 6.15 -9.55
CA THR A 37 38.55 6.56 -8.19
C THR A 37 39.22 7.87 -7.80
N ILE A 38 40.53 8.00 -8.06
CA ILE A 38 41.29 9.23 -7.79
C ILE A 38 40.77 10.38 -8.64
N SER A 39 40.53 10.15 -9.93
CA SER A 39 40.01 11.19 -10.83
C SER A 39 38.67 11.73 -10.33
N ARG A 40 37.72 10.84 -10.00
CA ARG A 40 36.40 11.23 -9.47
C ARG A 40 36.49 11.94 -8.12
N GLU A 41 37.41 11.53 -7.25
CA GLU A 41 37.62 12.17 -5.95
C GLU A 41 38.13 13.61 -6.13
N LEU A 42 39.10 13.81 -7.02
CA LEU A 42 39.64 15.13 -7.33
C LEU A 42 38.59 16.03 -7.96
N GLU A 43 37.85 15.53 -8.94
CA GLU A 43 36.77 16.28 -9.60
C GLU A 43 35.69 16.73 -8.60
N ARG A 44 35.29 15.85 -7.68
CA ARG A 44 34.21 16.14 -6.72
C ARG A 44 34.64 17.02 -5.56
N ASN A 45 35.88 16.91 -5.09
CA ASN A 45 36.32 17.47 -3.81
C ASN A 45 37.48 18.47 -3.92
N SER A 46 37.92 18.82 -5.14
CA SER A 46 38.85 19.93 -5.34
C SER A 46 38.08 21.24 -5.52
N THR A 47 38.65 22.34 -5.03
CA THR A 47 38.07 23.68 -5.24
C THR A 47 38.85 24.44 -6.31
N PRO A 48 38.21 25.32 -7.12
CA PRO A 48 38.89 26.06 -8.17
C PRO A 48 40.06 26.93 -7.69
N SER A 49 39.99 27.50 -6.48
CA SER A 49 41.04 28.38 -5.94
C SER A 49 42.09 27.66 -5.10
N VAL A 50 41.77 26.51 -4.51
CA VAL A 50 42.65 25.77 -3.61
C VAL A 50 42.82 24.35 -4.15
N LYS A 51 44.05 24.05 -4.61
CA LYS A 51 44.49 22.69 -4.97
C LYS A 51 44.09 21.73 -3.83
N TYR A 52 43.56 20.56 -4.19
CA TYR A 52 43.03 19.51 -3.30
C TYR A 52 43.59 19.55 -1.87
N ILE A 53 42.75 19.74 -0.84
CA ILE A 53 43.10 19.63 0.59
C ILE A 53 42.31 18.47 1.20
N TRP A 54 43.00 17.52 1.82
CA TRP A 54 42.38 16.28 2.31
C TRP A 54 41.29 16.52 3.36
N ALA A 55 41.51 17.40 4.35
CA ALA A 55 40.54 17.67 5.41
C ALA A 55 39.23 18.25 4.85
N LYS A 56 39.35 19.28 4.00
CA LYS A 56 38.21 19.89 3.31
C LYS A 56 37.49 18.88 2.39
N ALA A 57 38.25 18.04 1.67
CA ALA A 57 37.67 17.00 0.83
C ALA A 57 36.88 15.97 1.64
N HIS A 58 37.39 15.59 2.81
CA HIS A 58 36.67 14.71 3.74
C HIS A 58 35.39 15.37 4.25
N ASP A 59 35.46 16.63 4.68
CA ASP A 59 34.29 17.38 5.14
C ASP A 59 33.23 17.51 4.05
N MET A 60 33.62 17.85 2.82
CA MET A 60 32.71 17.90 1.67
C MET A 60 32.05 16.54 1.40
N ALA A 61 32.79 15.44 1.50
CA ALA A 61 32.25 14.09 1.37
C ALA A 61 31.24 13.76 2.49
N MET A 62 31.57 14.11 3.73
CA MET A 62 30.68 13.91 4.88
C MET A 62 29.43 14.79 4.81
N GLN A 63 29.54 16.02 4.34
CA GLN A 63 28.39 16.92 4.12
C GLN A 63 27.47 16.38 3.02
N ARG A 64 28.01 15.90 1.89
CA ARG A 64 27.20 15.23 0.86
C ARG A 64 26.52 13.98 1.40
N ARG A 65 27.21 13.20 2.24
CA ARG A 65 26.63 12.03 2.91
C ARG A 65 25.48 12.42 3.84
N LYS A 66 25.62 13.49 4.62
CA LYS A 66 24.55 14.03 5.47
C LYS A 66 23.34 14.54 4.66
N ARG A 67 23.58 15.13 3.48
CA ARG A 67 22.52 15.58 2.56
C ARG A 67 21.80 14.44 1.85
N THR A 68 22.45 13.28 1.73
CA THR A 68 21.82 12.09 1.16
C THR A 68 20.85 11.55 2.22
N VAL A 69 19.55 11.69 1.95
CA VAL A 69 18.44 11.39 2.87
C VAL A 69 18.71 10.10 3.64
N THR A 70 19.04 10.24 4.93
CA THR A 70 18.91 9.13 5.85
C THR A 70 17.42 8.86 5.98
N ASN A 71 16.99 7.63 5.72
CA ASN A 71 15.68 7.18 6.18
C ASN A 71 15.70 7.32 7.70
N VAL A 72 15.21 8.46 8.19
CA VAL A 72 15.18 8.75 9.62
C VAL A 72 14.40 7.62 10.26
N ARG A 73 15.11 6.84 11.08
CA ARG A 73 14.50 5.75 11.83
C ARG A 73 13.42 6.38 12.68
N LEU A 74 12.23 5.78 12.68
CA LEU A 74 11.15 6.21 13.56
C LEU A 74 11.66 6.11 15.01
N CYS A 75 11.33 7.10 15.85
CA CYS A 75 11.70 7.03 17.26
C CYS A 75 11.05 5.80 17.92
N ASP A 76 11.71 5.24 18.92
CA ASP A 76 11.26 3.99 19.54
C ASP A 76 9.90 4.15 20.22
N GLU A 77 9.60 5.33 20.76
CA GLU A 77 8.28 5.67 21.33
C GLU A 77 7.16 5.60 20.26
N LEU A 78 7.42 6.15 19.07
CA LEU A 78 6.47 6.08 17.97
C LEU A 78 6.30 4.65 17.45
N VAL A 79 7.38 3.86 17.42
CA VAL A 79 7.30 2.44 17.06
C VAL A 79 6.46 1.69 18.09
N TRP A 80 6.66 1.92 19.39
CA TRP A 80 5.85 1.32 20.45
C TRP A 80 4.37 1.67 20.29
N LYS A 81 4.07 2.95 20.09
CA LYS A 81 2.70 3.42 19.86
C LYS A 81 2.04 2.79 18.63
N ILE A 82 2.78 2.64 17.53
CA ILE A 82 2.30 1.92 16.34
C ILE A 82 1.96 0.47 16.68
N LYS A 83 2.78 -0.21 17.49
CA LYS A 83 2.50 -1.60 17.93
C LYS A 83 1.25 -1.68 18.79
N GLU A 84 1.06 -0.74 19.72
CA GLU A 84 -0.15 -0.66 20.55
C GLU A 84 -1.42 -0.53 19.69
N TYR A 85 -1.42 0.37 18.70
CA TYR A 85 -2.56 0.51 17.77
C TYR A 85 -2.84 -0.75 16.95
N ILE A 86 -1.81 -1.55 16.66
CA ILE A 86 -1.99 -2.83 15.96
C ILE A 86 -2.60 -3.86 16.91
N ILE A 87 -2.04 -4.02 18.11
CA ILE A 87 -2.39 -5.09 19.06
C ILE A 87 -3.74 -4.83 19.71
N ASN A 88 -3.93 -3.63 20.30
CA ASN A 88 -5.11 -3.33 21.11
C ASN A 88 -6.30 -2.88 20.27
N ASP A 89 -6.04 -2.02 19.27
CA ASP A 89 -7.12 -1.41 18.48
C ASP A 89 -7.37 -2.09 17.13
N GLN A 90 -6.53 -3.06 16.74
CA GLN A 90 -6.62 -3.78 15.45
C GLN A 90 -6.63 -2.84 14.23
N TRP A 91 -5.93 -1.70 14.33
CA TRP A 91 -5.91 -0.71 13.26
C TRP A 91 -5.04 -1.17 12.08
N SER A 92 -5.55 -0.92 10.87
CA SER A 92 -4.76 -1.15 9.66
C SER A 92 -3.63 -0.13 9.51
N PRO A 93 -2.53 -0.46 8.80
CA PRO A 93 -1.45 0.49 8.51
C PRO A 93 -1.92 1.80 7.88
N ARG A 94 -3.02 1.76 7.11
CA ARG A 94 -3.64 2.97 6.53
C ARG A 94 -4.35 3.82 7.58
N GLN A 95 -5.05 3.20 8.54
CA GLN A 95 -5.71 3.90 9.64
C GLN A 95 -4.68 4.56 10.55
N ILE A 96 -3.63 3.84 10.94
CA ILE A 96 -2.53 4.37 11.78
C ILE A 96 -1.88 5.59 11.12
N SER A 97 -1.47 5.46 9.86
CA SER A 97 -0.87 6.57 9.09
C SER A 97 -1.82 7.78 8.97
N GLY A 98 -3.12 7.53 8.75
CA GLY A 98 -4.12 8.58 8.66
C GLY A 98 -4.39 9.28 10.00
N TYR A 99 -4.47 8.51 11.08
CA TYR A 99 -4.71 8.99 12.43
C TYR A 99 -3.55 9.85 12.92
N LEU A 100 -2.31 9.32 12.88
CA LEU A 100 -1.10 10.04 13.29
C LEU A 100 -0.96 11.37 12.54
N ARG A 101 -1.25 11.38 11.24
CA ARG A 101 -1.21 12.61 10.45
C ARG A 101 -2.27 13.62 10.86
N LYS A 102 -3.51 13.18 11.12
CA LYS A 102 -4.64 14.08 11.39
C LYS A 102 -4.67 14.59 12.83
N LYS A 103 -4.27 13.77 13.80
CA LYS A 103 -4.36 14.09 15.22
C LYS A 103 -3.05 14.60 15.81
N GLU A 104 -1.91 14.13 15.31
CA GLU A 104 -0.60 14.40 15.93
C GLU A 104 0.36 15.14 14.98
N GLY A 105 -0.04 15.35 13.72
CA GLY A 105 0.81 15.97 12.70
C GLY A 105 2.00 15.09 12.26
N ILE A 106 2.10 13.86 12.77
CA ILE A 106 3.22 12.96 12.47
C ILE A 106 2.97 12.23 11.16
N LYS A 107 3.89 12.38 10.20
CA LYS A 107 3.82 11.70 8.91
C LYS A 107 4.55 10.37 8.95
N VAL A 108 3.81 9.29 9.17
CA VAL A 108 4.31 7.91 9.03
C VAL A 108 3.81 7.31 7.74
N SER A 109 4.71 6.75 6.92
CA SER A 109 4.31 6.06 5.70
C SER A 109 3.69 4.70 6.03
N ARG A 110 2.68 4.27 5.25
CA ARG A 110 2.11 2.92 5.37
C ARG A 110 3.20 1.84 5.29
N GLN A 111 4.20 2.06 4.43
CA GLN A 111 5.32 1.15 4.25
C GLN A 111 6.18 1.04 5.51
N SER A 112 6.36 2.13 6.27
CA SER A 112 7.10 2.10 7.54
C SER A 112 6.40 1.19 8.56
N THR A 113 5.08 1.27 8.66
CA THR A 113 4.29 0.35 9.50
C THR A 113 4.39 -1.09 9.00
N TYR A 114 4.32 -1.33 7.68
CA TYR A 114 4.55 -2.67 7.12
C TYR A 114 5.94 -3.21 7.44
N ASN A 115 6.99 -2.37 7.35
CA ASN A 115 8.34 -2.77 7.70
C ASN A 115 8.46 -3.14 9.19
N ILE A 116 7.76 -2.43 10.09
CA ILE A 116 7.69 -2.81 11.52
C ILE A 116 7.07 -4.19 11.69
N ILE A 117 5.96 -4.47 10.98
CA ILE A 117 5.29 -5.77 11.05
C ILE A 117 6.16 -6.89 10.45
N HIS A 118 6.84 -6.65 9.34
CA HIS A 118 7.72 -7.64 8.70
C HIS A 118 9.00 -7.91 9.48
N ASN A 119 9.51 -6.91 10.21
CA ASN A 119 10.71 -7.05 11.05
C ASN A 119 10.41 -7.66 12.42
N ASP A 120 9.14 -7.91 12.76
CA ASP A 120 8.76 -8.59 14.00
C ASP A 120 9.00 -10.10 13.87
N THR A 121 10.05 -10.59 14.53
CA THR A 121 10.43 -12.01 14.54
C THR A 121 9.48 -12.89 15.36
N THR A 122 8.71 -12.30 16.27
CA THR A 122 7.76 -13.04 17.12
C THR A 122 6.49 -13.43 16.36
N GLY A 123 6.19 -12.73 15.27
CA GLY A 123 4.97 -12.89 14.50
C GLY A 123 3.71 -12.40 15.22
N GLU A 124 3.85 -11.72 16.36
CA GLU A 124 2.73 -11.25 17.16
C GLU A 124 1.94 -10.17 16.40
N LEU A 125 2.64 -9.21 15.80
CA LEU A 125 1.98 -8.13 15.05
C LEU A 125 1.19 -8.65 13.86
N VAL A 126 1.65 -9.74 13.22
CA VAL A 126 0.97 -10.34 12.07
C VAL A 126 -0.40 -10.90 12.47
N LYS A 127 -0.53 -11.49 13.67
CA LYS A 127 -1.79 -12.09 14.15
C LYS A 127 -2.93 -11.08 14.25
N HIS A 128 -2.58 -9.84 14.60
CA HIS A 128 -3.48 -8.69 14.76
C HIS A 128 -3.76 -7.93 13.45
N THR A 129 -3.23 -8.41 12.32
CA THR A 129 -3.64 -7.89 11.01
C THR A 129 -4.83 -8.68 10.46
N ARG A 130 -5.81 -7.97 9.88
CA ARG A 130 -7.07 -8.57 9.35
C ARG A 130 -6.89 -9.83 8.50
N HIS A 131 -5.85 -9.88 7.67
CA HIS A 131 -5.59 -11.00 6.78
C HIS A 131 -4.37 -11.83 7.20
N LYS A 132 -3.75 -11.56 8.36
CA LYS A 132 -2.51 -12.20 8.81
C LYS A 132 -1.40 -12.16 7.75
N MET A 133 -1.36 -11.07 6.97
CA MET A 133 -0.53 -10.89 5.77
C MET A 133 -0.66 -12.00 4.71
N LYS A 134 -1.72 -12.81 4.74
CA LYS A 134 -2.01 -13.84 3.74
C LYS A 134 -2.83 -13.23 2.62
N TYR A 135 -2.19 -13.00 1.48
CA TYR A 135 -2.88 -12.66 0.24
C TYR A 135 -3.33 -13.95 -0.44
N ARG A 136 -4.61 -14.31 -0.28
CA ARG A 136 -5.19 -15.47 -0.95
C ARG A 136 -5.70 -15.05 -2.32
N HIS A 137 -4.92 -15.30 -3.36
CA HIS A 137 -5.43 -15.22 -4.74
C HIS A 137 -6.37 -16.40 -4.97
N ARG A 138 -7.68 -16.15 -4.90
CA ARG A 138 -8.66 -17.12 -5.43
C ARG A 138 -8.62 -17.03 -6.95
N THR A 139 -8.33 -18.13 -7.61
CA THR A 139 -8.67 -18.32 -9.03
C THR A 139 -10.17 -18.03 -9.16
N LYS A 140 -10.52 -16.97 -9.91
CA LYS A 140 -11.92 -16.72 -10.22
C LYS A 140 -12.41 -17.93 -11.01
N GLY A 141 -13.37 -18.68 -10.46
CA GLY A 141 -14.04 -19.75 -11.19
C GLY A 141 -14.61 -19.18 -12.49
N ARG A 142 -14.78 -20.02 -13.52
CA ARG A 142 -15.46 -19.60 -14.76
C ARG A 142 -16.83 -19.03 -14.38
N HIS A 143 -17.02 -17.74 -14.63
CA HIS A 143 -18.34 -17.14 -14.54
C HIS A 143 -19.17 -17.71 -15.68
N LEU A 144 -20.13 -18.59 -15.35
CA LEU A 144 -21.11 -19.05 -16.33
C LEU A 144 -22.11 -17.92 -16.53
N PRO A 145 -22.20 -17.30 -17.72
CA PRO A 145 -23.22 -16.29 -17.97
C PRO A 145 -24.61 -16.93 -17.86
N ILE A 146 -25.57 -16.20 -17.29
CA ILE A 146 -26.98 -16.57 -17.35
C ILE A 146 -27.36 -16.60 -18.83
N ILE A 147 -27.85 -17.74 -19.31
CA ILE A 147 -28.30 -17.93 -20.69
C ILE A 147 -29.47 -16.96 -20.94
N ASP A 148 -29.45 -16.25 -22.06
CA ASP A 148 -30.49 -15.30 -22.49
C ASP A 148 -30.81 -14.17 -21.50
N ARG A 149 -29.83 -13.72 -20.71
CA ARG A 149 -30.00 -12.52 -19.89
C ARG A 149 -30.23 -11.28 -20.76
N VAL A 150 -31.36 -10.62 -20.57
CA VAL A 150 -31.61 -9.28 -21.12
C VAL A 150 -30.72 -8.28 -20.37
N SER A 151 -30.03 -7.42 -21.10
CA SER A 151 -29.18 -6.40 -20.51
C SER A 151 -30.02 -5.35 -19.79
N ILE A 152 -29.52 -4.80 -18.68
CA ILE A 152 -30.17 -3.65 -18.03
C ILE A 152 -30.27 -2.42 -18.95
N HIS A 153 -29.44 -2.36 -19.99
CA HIS A 153 -29.45 -1.29 -20.99
C HIS A 153 -30.58 -1.46 -22.03
N GLU A 154 -31.21 -2.63 -22.10
CA GLU A 154 -32.34 -2.94 -23.00
C GLU A 154 -33.69 -2.66 -22.34
N ARG A 155 -33.72 -2.09 -21.12
CA ARG A 155 -34.96 -1.69 -20.45
C ARG A 155 -35.71 -0.66 -21.30
N SER A 156 -37.02 -0.83 -21.44
CA SER A 156 -37.89 0.13 -22.10
C SER A 156 -37.78 1.51 -21.45
N LYS A 157 -37.85 2.58 -22.27
CA LYS A 157 -37.76 3.98 -21.80
C LYS A 157 -38.80 4.36 -20.74
N GLU A 158 -39.89 3.60 -20.65
CA GLU A 158 -40.92 3.79 -19.64
C GLU A 158 -40.44 3.53 -18.20
N VAL A 159 -39.39 2.71 -18.03
CA VAL A 159 -38.79 2.36 -16.73
C VAL A 159 -37.76 3.44 -16.31
N ASP A 160 -38.21 4.69 -16.23
CA ASP A 160 -37.40 5.88 -15.90
C ASP A 160 -37.47 6.26 -14.41
N ARG A 161 -37.92 5.33 -13.55
CA ARG A 161 -38.10 5.53 -12.09
C ARG A 161 -39.08 6.65 -11.70
N LYS A 162 -39.89 7.14 -12.64
CA LYS A 162 -40.87 8.21 -12.41
C LYS A 162 -42.26 7.70 -12.05
N ARG A 163 -42.59 6.46 -12.43
CA ARG A 163 -43.88 5.83 -12.15
C ARG A 163 -43.73 4.78 -11.06
N PHE A 164 -44.80 4.62 -10.28
CA PHE A 164 -44.94 3.50 -9.36
C PHE A 164 -45.23 2.21 -10.14
N GLY A 165 -44.68 1.09 -9.67
CA GLY A 165 -44.98 -0.25 -10.20
C GLY A 165 -43.84 -0.91 -10.97
N ASP A 166 -42.70 -0.23 -11.12
CA ASP A 166 -41.47 -0.85 -11.61
C ASP A 166 -40.69 -1.43 -10.42
N PHE A 167 -40.66 -2.76 -10.31
CA PHE A 167 -39.97 -3.47 -9.22
C PHE A 167 -38.66 -4.10 -9.70
N GLU A 168 -37.61 -3.96 -8.90
CA GLU A 168 -36.35 -4.68 -9.05
C GLU A 168 -36.25 -5.77 -7.99
N MET A 169 -36.00 -6.99 -8.44
CA MET A 169 -35.95 -8.18 -7.60
C MET A 169 -34.50 -8.63 -7.43
N ASP A 170 -34.09 -8.76 -6.17
CA ASP A 170 -32.79 -9.30 -5.77
C ASP A 170 -32.98 -10.49 -4.82
N LEU A 171 -31.95 -11.34 -4.74
CA LEU A 171 -31.93 -12.49 -3.84
C LEU A 171 -30.66 -12.45 -2.98
N ILE A 172 -30.85 -12.29 -1.67
CA ILE A 172 -29.76 -12.40 -0.69
C ILE A 172 -29.66 -13.85 -0.28
N VAL A 173 -28.49 -14.47 -0.47
CA VAL A 173 -28.21 -15.85 -0.08
C VAL A 173 -26.99 -15.89 0.84
N ASP A 174 -27.12 -16.55 1.97
CA ASP A 174 -26.03 -16.73 2.93
C ASP A 174 -25.21 -18.02 2.65
N PRO A 175 -24.10 -18.25 3.36
CA PRO A 175 -23.32 -19.48 3.20
C PRO A 175 -24.09 -20.77 3.48
N ASP A 176 -25.11 -20.70 4.36
CA ASP A 176 -25.96 -21.81 4.80
C ASP A 176 -27.15 -22.07 3.86
N GLN A 177 -27.21 -21.38 2.71
CA GLN A 177 -28.26 -21.46 1.68
C GLN A 177 -29.65 -20.96 2.13
N HIS A 178 -29.73 -20.22 3.22
CA HIS A 178 -30.92 -19.43 3.52
C HIS A 178 -31.02 -18.28 2.52
N ALA A 179 -32.25 -17.99 2.09
CA ALA A 179 -32.49 -16.97 1.08
C ALA A 179 -33.55 -15.97 1.54
N ILE A 180 -33.32 -14.70 1.22
CA ILE A 180 -34.27 -13.61 1.41
C ILE A 180 -34.51 -12.97 0.04
N LEU A 181 -35.78 -12.96 -0.37
CA LEU A 181 -36.24 -12.23 -1.53
C LEU A 181 -36.39 -10.76 -1.17
N THR A 182 -35.84 -9.88 -2.00
CA THR A 182 -36.02 -8.42 -1.88
C THR A 182 -36.61 -7.86 -3.16
N LEU A 183 -37.68 -7.08 -3.03
CA LEU A 183 -38.33 -6.36 -4.12
C LEU A 183 -38.27 -4.88 -3.78
N VAL A 184 -37.61 -4.10 -4.64
CA VAL A 184 -37.46 -2.65 -4.48
C VAL A 184 -38.25 -1.95 -5.56
N GLU A 185 -39.23 -1.16 -5.16
CA GLU A 185 -39.96 -0.28 -6.08
C GLU A 185 -39.07 0.92 -6.44
N LYS A 186 -38.87 1.18 -7.74
CA LYS A 186 -37.80 2.06 -8.21
C LYS A 186 -38.08 3.56 -8.09
N SER A 187 -39.34 3.99 -7.98
CA SER A 187 -39.69 5.41 -7.84
C SER A 187 -39.62 5.91 -6.39
N THR A 188 -40.04 5.09 -5.44
CA THR A 188 -40.13 5.40 -4.01
C THR A 188 -38.99 4.78 -3.19
N ASN A 189 -38.24 3.83 -3.76
CA ASN A 189 -37.28 2.97 -3.05
C ASN A 189 -37.92 2.16 -1.90
N MET A 190 -39.23 1.93 -1.96
CA MET A 190 -39.91 1.06 -1.00
C MET A 190 -39.38 -0.37 -1.13
N LEU A 191 -38.95 -0.94 -0.01
CA LEU A 191 -38.43 -2.30 0.09
C LEU A 191 -39.49 -3.25 0.64
N LEU A 192 -39.78 -4.30 -0.11
CA LEU A 192 -40.49 -5.48 0.38
C LEU A 192 -39.47 -6.61 0.51
N MET A 193 -39.48 -7.30 1.64
CA MET A 193 -38.57 -8.41 1.88
C MET A 193 -39.31 -9.61 2.47
N GLN A 194 -38.98 -10.81 1.97
CA GLN A 194 -39.57 -12.05 2.44
C GLN A 194 -38.50 -13.12 2.60
N LYS A 195 -38.47 -13.76 3.78
CA LYS A 195 -37.65 -14.95 4.02
C LYS A 195 -38.21 -16.13 3.22
N LEU A 196 -37.35 -16.80 2.46
CA LEU A 196 -37.71 -17.99 1.68
C LEU A 196 -37.39 -19.26 2.49
N PRO A 197 -38.40 -20.06 2.88
CA PRO A 197 -38.18 -21.26 3.68
C PRO A 197 -37.45 -22.38 2.91
N PHE A 198 -37.54 -22.38 1.59
CA PHE A 198 -36.95 -23.41 0.72
C PHE A 198 -35.66 -22.93 0.01
N GLY A 199 -35.05 -21.85 0.48
CA GLY A 199 -33.83 -21.28 -0.12
C GLY A 199 -34.06 -20.74 -1.53
N LYS A 200 -33.04 -20.85 -2.40
CA LYS A 200 -33.00 -20.28 -3.77
C LYS A 200 -33.74 -21.08 -4.85
N GLN A 201 -34.66 -21.98 -4.46
CA GLN A 201 -35.39 -22.80 -5.42
C GLN A 201 -36.32 -21.94 -6.29
N ALA A 202 -36.33 -22.18 -7.60
CA ALA A 202 -37.03 -21.33 -8.57
C ALA A 202 -38.55 -21.27 -8.35
N LYS A 203 -39.22 -22.42 -8.15
CA LYS A 203 -40.68 -22.48 -8.01
C LYS A 203 -41.19 -21.75 -6.75
N PRO A 204 -40.63 -21.98 -5.54
CA PRO A 204 -41.03 -21.24 -4.35
C PRO A 204 -40.74 -19.73 -4.45
N LEU A 205 -39.62 -19.36 -5.09
CA LEU A 205 -39.25 -17.96 -5.29
C LEU A 205 -40.25 -17.23 -6.19
N ALA A 206 -40.66 -17.84 -7.31
CA ALA A 206 -41.68 -17.26 -8.20
C ALA A 206 -42.99 -17.00 -7.44
N LYS A 207 -43.47 -18.00 -6.68
CA LYS A 207 -44.69 -17.87 -5.87
C LYS A 207 -44.58 -16.77 -4.81
N ALA A 208 -43.42 -16.63 -4.16
CA ALA A 208 -43.19 -15.56 -3.20
C ALA A 208 -43.20 -14.17 -3.87
N SER A 209 -42.61 -14.05 -5.06
CA SER A 209 -42.60 -12.78 -5.80
C SER A 209 -44.01 -12.34 -6.24
N GLU A 210 -44.84 -13.27 -6.70
CA GLU A 210 -46.25 -13.00 -7.04
C GLU A 210 -47.01 -12.52 -5.80
N ASN A 211 -46.88 -13.22 -4.67
CA ASN A 211 -47.54 -12.86 -3.43
C ASN A 211 -47.15 -11.44 -2.97
N CYS A 212 -45.86 -11.09 -2.97
CA CYS A 212 -45.41 -9.76 -2.59
C CYS A 212 -45.99 -8.66 -3.50
N CYS A 213 -46.01 -8.87 -4.82
CA CYS A 213 -46.56 -7.93 -5.78
C CYS A 213 -48.09 -7.81 -5.70
N CYS A 214 -48.80 -8.89 -5.36
CA CYS A 214 -50.25 -8.86 -5.16
C CYS A 214 -50.66 -8.05 -3.93
N HIS A 215 -49.87 -8.08 -2.85
CA HIS A 215 -50.16 -7.29 -1.64
C HIS A 215 -50.06 -5.78 -1.88
N THR A 216 -49.25 -5.33 -2.84
CA THR A 216 -49.14 -3.90 -3.22
C THR A 216 -50.25 -3.40 -4.14
N ARG A 217 -51.09 -4.29 -4.72
CA ARG A 217 -52.21 -3.89 -5.59
C ARG A 217 -53.51 -3.63 -4.82
N ASN A 218 -53.60 -4.10 -3.58
CA ASN A 218 -54.79 -3.99 -2.73
C ASN A 218 -54.62 -2.98 -1.59
N ALA A 219 -53.57 -2.15 -1.63
CA ALA A 219 -53.24 -1.14 -0.63
C ALA A 219 -53.36 0.27 -1.20
#